data_AF-A0A379ZTT6-F1
#
_entry.id   AF-A0A379ZTT6-F1
#
_cell.length_a   1.000
_cell.length_b   1.000
_cell.length_c   1.000
_cell.angle_alpha   90.00
_cell.angle_beta   90.00
_cell.angle_gamma   90.00
#
_symmetry.space_group_name_H-M   'P 1'
#
loop_
_entity.id
_entity.type
_entity.pdbx_description
1 polymer ?
#
loop_
_entity_poly.entity_id
_entity_poly.type
_entity_poly.pdbx_seq_one_letter_code
_entity_poly.pdbx_strand_id
1 'polypeptide(L)'
;MSNAVWVQDAFYIHQHKGTTSAVRRVVEPFGFLIRIIEWWQTGETPGTFRLDIGVQDHGITEDTYLELERLISDAKPCSRHMTGMSINMQTSGPYWVGAASYLGEEITVYPYINETIISGGTAYEGGAVHVIDTMRVSP
;
A
#
# COMPACT_ATOMS: atom_id res chain seq x y z
N MET A 1 -19.85 -8.14 -9.16
CA MET A 1 -20.29 -7.23 -10.24
C MET A 1 -19.03 -6.61 -10.83
N SER A 2 -18.69 -6.86 -12.11
CA SER A 2 -17.94 -5.93 -13.01
C SER A 2 -17.43 -6.66 -14.28
N ASN A 3 -18.28 -7.40 -14.99
CA ASN A 3 -17.98 -7.77 -16.39
C ASN A 3 -18.56 -6.76 -17.39
N ALA A 4 -19.43 -5.85 -16.93
CA ALA A 4 -20.12 -4.89 -17.77
C ALA A 4 -19.25 -3.68 -18.18
N VAL A 5 -18.30 -3.29 -17.33
CA VAL A 5 -17.41 -2.13 -17.60
C VAL A 5 -16.48 -2.41 -18.79
N TRP A 6 -15.94 -3.63 -18.86
CA TRP A 6 -15.02 -4.04 -19.91
C TRP A 6 -15.61 -4.05 -21.32
N VAL A 7 -16.86 -4.46 -21.48
CA VAL A 7 -17.51 -4.51 -22.81
C VAL A 7 -17.78 -3.10 -23.33
N GLN A 8 -18.18 -2.18 -22.45
CA GLN A 8 -18.44 -0.78 -22.83
C GLN A 8 -17.14 -0.05 -23.17
N ASP A 9 -16.07 -0.28 -22.42
CA ASP A 9 -14.79 0.38 -22.67
C ASP A 9 -13.98 -0.24 -23.81
N ALA A 10 -14.26 -1.49 -24.19
CA ALA A 10 -13.57 -2.16 -25.29
C ALA A 10 -13.58 -1.36 -26.60
N PHE A 11 -14.72 -0.75 -26.96
CA PHE A 11 -14.84 0.04 -28.19
C PHE A 11 -13.91 1.27 -28.18
N TYR A 12 -13.88 1.99 -27.06
CA TYR A 12 -13.00 3.15 -26.89
C TYR A 12 -11.53 2.75 -26.87
N ILE A 13 -11.19 1.68 -26.15
CA ILE A 13 -9.82 1.16 -26.08
C ILE A 13 -9.33 0.78 -27.48
N HIS A 14 -10.16 0.09 -28.26
CA HIS A 14 -9.82 -0.30 -29.63
C HIS A 14 -9.68 0.89 -30.57
N GLN A 15 -10.56 1.90 -30.44
CA GLN A 15 -10.47 3.13 -31.21
C GLN A 15 -9.22 3.96 -30.89
N HIS A 16 -8.69 3.85 -29.67
CA HIS A 16 -7.58 4.66 -29.18
C HIS A 16 -6.34 3.83 -28.84
N LYS A 17 -6.24 2.61 -29.39
CA LYS A 17 -5.04 1.76 -29.26
C LYS A 17 -3.80 2.55 -29.65
N GLY A 18 -2.72 2.31 -28.91
CA GLY A 18 -1.48 3.04 -29.11
C GLY A 18 -1.36 4.35 -28.36
N THR A 19 -2.35 4.73 -27.53
CA THR A 19 -2.26 5.91 -26.67
C THR A 19 -1.96 5.54 -25.22
N THR A 20 -1.33 6.45 -24.48
CA THR A 20 -1.13 6.31 -23.03
C THR A 20 -2.47 6.20 -22.29
N SER A 21 -3.52 6.84 -22.81
CA SER A 21 -4.89 6.74 -22.29
C SER A 21 -5.49 5.34 -22.44
N ALA A 22 -5.24 4.65 -23.56
CA ALA A 22 -5.68 3.26 -23.75
C ALA A 22 -4.97 2.31 -22.78
N VAL A 23 -3.65 2.46 -22.61
CA VAL A 23 -2.88 1.70 -21.60
C VAL A 23 -3.45 1.94 -20.20
N ARG A 24 -3.68 3.21 -19.83
CA ARG A 24 -4.27 3.55 -18.52
C ARG A 24 -5.63 2.89 -18.30
N ARG A 25 -6.51 2.89 -19.30
CA ARG A 25 -7.86 2.29 -19.20
C ARG A 25 -7.83 0.78 -19.02
N VAL A 26 -6.89 0.11 -19.66
CA VAL A 26 -6.74 -1.34 -19.57
C VAL A 26 -6.27 -1.78 -18.18
N VAL A 27 -5.42 -0.98 -17.53
CA VAL A 27 -4.91 -1.29 -16.19
C VAL A 27 -5.78 -0.75 -15.05
N GLU A 28 -6.71 0.17 -15.32
CA GLU A 28 -7.58 0.82 -14.32
C GLU A 28 -8.38 -0.14 -13.44
N PRO A 29 -8.94 -1.24 -13.96
CA PRO A 29 -9.70 -2.16 -13.12
C PRO A 29 -8.86 -2.96 -12.12
N PHE A 30 -7.53 -3.00 -12.31
CA PHE A 30 -6.62 -3.75 -11.45
C PHE A 30 -5.99 -2.90 -10.35
N GLY A 31 -5.91 -1.58 -10.54
CA GLY A 31 -5.18 -0.70 -9.64
C GLY A 31 -5.88 0.63 -9.40
N PHE A 32 -5.84 1.08 -8.14
CA PHE A 32 -6.41 2.36 -7.73
C PHE A 32 -5.52 3.55 -8.12
N LEU A 33 -4.24 3.31 -8.39
CA LEU A 33 -3.27 4.33 -8.79
C LEU A 33 -2.41 3.82 -9.94
N ILE A 34 -2.37 4.55 -11.05
CA ILE A 34 -1.58 4.21 -12.23
C ILE A 34 -0.70 5.38 -12.61
N ARG A 35 0.60 5.13 -12.66
CA ARG A 35 1.59 6.10 -13.13
C ARG A 35 2.37 5.52 -14.30
N ILE A 36 2.35 6.27 -15.41
CA ILE A 36 3.20 6.01 -16.57
C ILE A 36 4.41 6.91 -16.43
N ILE A 37 5.59 6.32 -16.32
CA ILE A 37 6.87 7.02 -16.18
C ILE A 37 7.58 6.92 -17.52
N GLU A 38 7.76 8.04 -18.19
CA GLU A 38 8.35 8.08 -19.52
C GLU A 38 9.88 8.17 -19.44
N TRP A 39 10.58 7.66 -20.46
CA TRP A 39 12.05 7.65 -20.51
C TRP A 39 12.72 9.01 -20.24
N TRP A 40 12.08 10.13 -20.63
CA TRP A 40 12.63 11.47 -20.41
C TRP A 40 12.58 11.93 -18.94
N GLN A 41 11.82 11.23 -18.09
CA GLN A 41 11.77 11.48 -16.64
C GLN A 41 12.86 10.71 -15.89
N THR A 42 13.27 9.55 -16.41
CA THR A 42 14.23 8.63 -15.76
C THR A 42 15.60 8.59 -16.43
N GLY A 43 15.73 9.17 -17.63
CA GLY A 43 16.95 9.07 -18.45
C GLY A 43 17.13 7.68 -19.09
N GLU A 44 16.05 6.88 -19.20
CA GLU A 44 16.09 5.57 -19.88
C GLU A 44 16.13 5.72 -21.41
N THR A 45 16.20 4.58 -22.13
CA THR A 45 16.30 4.54 -23.59
C THR A 45 15.12 5.26 -24.25
N PRO A 46 15.34 6.11 -25.26
CA PRO A 46 14.25 6.82 -25.93
C PRO A 46 13.16 5.90 -26.47
N GLY A 47 11.89 6.29 -26.26
CA GLY A 47 10.74 5.49 -26.68
C GLY A 47 10.34 4.39 -25.69
N THR A 48 10.94 4.36 -24.51
CA THR A 48 10.57 3.44 -23.43
C THR A 48 9.73 4.10 -22.35
N PHE A 49 9.00 3.28 -21.60
CA PHE A 49 8.27 3.73 -20.42
C PHE A 49 8.23 2.63 -19.36
N ARG A 50 7.99 3.03 -18.12
CA ARG A 50 7.69 2.14 -17.00
C ARG A 50 6.27 2.37 -16.53
N LEU A 51 5.69 1.34 -15.96
CA LEU A 51 4.34 1.39 -15.41
C LEU A 51 4.39 1.09 -13.92
N ASP A 52 3.76 1.92 -13.11
CA ASP A 52 3.67 1.77 -11.66
C ASP A 52 2.19 1.68 -11.26
N ILE A 53 1.81 0.56 -10.67
CA ILE A 53 0.42 0.21 -10.33
C ILE A 53 0.30 0.05 -8.81
N GLY A 54 -0.58 0.82 -8.20
CA GLY A 54 -1.05 0.60 -6.84
C GLY A 54 -2.26 -0.33 -6.81
N VAL A 55 -2.22 -1.42 -6.05
CA VAL A 55 -3.36 -2.35 -5.85
C VAL A 55 -3.86 -2.32 -4.40
N GLN A 56 -5.17 -2.41 -4.21
CA GLN A 56 -5.83 -2.34 -2.89
C GLN A 56 -6.30 -3.72 -2.44
N ASP A 57 -5.99 -4.07 -1.19
CA ASP A 57 -6.47 -5.22 -0.41
C ASP A 57 -6.14 -6.64 -0.94
N HIS A 58 -5.79 -6.77 -2.22
CA HIS A 58 -5.56 -8.03 -2.90
C HIS A 58 -4.23 -7.91 -3.64
N GLY A 59 -3.30 -8.83 -3.38
CA GLY A 59 -2.13 -8.98 -4.23
C GLY A 59 -2.50 -9.46 -5.63
N ILE A 60 -1.53 -9.43 -6.53
CA ILE A 60 -1.67 -10.05 -7.85
C ILE A 60 -1.16 -11.49 -7.82
N THR A 61 -1.91 -12.41 -8.41
CA THR A 61 -1.42 -13.75 -8.73
C THR A 61 -0.56 -13.72 -10.00
N GLU A 62 0.24 -14.75 -10.24
CA GLU A 62 1.03 -14.87 -11.46
C GLU A 62 0.15 -14.84 -12.73
N ASP A 63 -1.00 -15.52 -12.71
CA ASP A 63 -1.96 -15.49 -13.82
C ASP A 63 -2.47 -14.08 -14.12
N THR A 64 -2.80 -13.30 -13.08
CA THR A 64 -3.23 -11.91 -13.26
C THR A 64 -2.11 -11.01 -13.74
N TYR A 65 -0.87 -11.26 -13.32
CA TYR A 65 0.30 -10.54 -13.82
C TYR A 65 0.51 -10.77 -15.31
N LEU A 66 0.42 -12.03 -15.76
CA LEU A 66 0.55 -12.39 -17.17
C LEU A 66 -0.56 -11.79 -18.02
N GLU A 67 -1.81 -11.79 -17.52
CA GLU A 67 -2.91 -11.17 -18.25
C GLU A 67 -2.76 -9.65 -18.32
N LEU A 68 -2.28 -8.99 -17.25
CA LEU A 68 -1.91 -7.58 -17.28
C LEU A 68 -0.86 -7.28 -18.36
N GLU A 69 0.21 -8.07 -18.42
CA GLU A 69 1.24 -7.93 -19.44
C GLU A 69 0.65 -8.09 -20.85
N ARG A 70 -0.20 -9.09 -21.06
CA ARG A 70 -0.88 -9.34 -22.34
C ARG A 70 -1.75 -8.17 -22.75
N LEU A 71 -2.58 -7.67 -21.84
CA LEU A 71 -3.49 -6.55 -22.09
C LEU A 71 -2.73 -5.24 -22.35
N ILE A 72 -1.67 -4.96 -21.60
CA ILE A 72 -0.80 -3.79 -21.84
C ILE A 72 -0.13 -3.89 -23.20
N SER A 73 0.35 -5.08 -23.57
CA SER A 73 0.98 -5.32 -24.87
C SER A 73 0.03 -5.05 -26.05
N ASP A 74 -1.25 -5.39 -25.89
CA ASP A 74 -2.29 -5.12 -26.91
C ASP A 74 -2.72 -3.65 -26.98
N ALA A 75 -2.61 -2.91 -25.87
CA ALA A 75 -3.02 -1.51 -25.78
C ALA A 75 -1.91 -0.51 -26.16
N LYS A 76 -0.65 -0.84 -25.86
CA LYS A 76 0.49 0.07 -26.09
C LYS A 76 0.77 0.26 -27.58
N PRO A 77 1.35 1.41 -27.99
CA PRO A 77 1.77 1.58 -29.37
C PRO A 77 2.98 0.69 -29.67
N CYS A 78 3.00 0.05 -30.85
CA CYS A 78 4.09 -0.86 -31.24
C CYS A 78 5.47 -0.20 -31.24
N SER A 79 5.54 1.12 -31.42
CA SER A 79 6.79 1.89 -31.38
C SER A 79 7.32 2.14 -29.97
N ARG A 80 6.54 1.85 -28.92
CA ARG A 80 6.94 2.05 -27.52
C ARG A 80 7.12 0.73 -26.79
N HIS A 81 8.19 0.67 -26.00
CA HIS A 81 8.55 -0.53 -25.25
C HIS A 81 8.40 -0.27 -23.74
N MET A 82 7.77 -1.21 -23.04
CA MET A 82 7.69 -1.16 -21.59
C MET A 82 8.98 -1.75 -21.03
N THR A 83 9.76 -0.96 -20.28
CA THR A 83 11.00 -1.43 -19.64
C THR A 83 10.71 -2.28 -18.41
N GLY A 84 9.60 -2.01 -17.74
CA GLY A 84 9.18 -2.78 -16.58
C GLY A 84 7.88 -2.27 -15.96
N MET A 85 7.33 -3.11 -15.10
CA MET A 85 6.12 -2.84 -14.32
C MET A 85 6.42 -3.02 -12.83
N SER A 86 6.09 -2.03 -12.02
CA SER A 86 6.15 -2.08 -10.56
C SER A 86 4.73 -2.16 -10.01
N ILE A 87 4.50 -3.05 -9.04
CA ILE A 87 3.19 -3.25 -8.43
C ILE A 87 3.33 -3.10 -6.92
N ASN A 88 2.67 -2.09 -6.36
CA ASN A 88 2.70 -1.75 -4.95
C ASN A 88 1.35 -2.08 -4.32
N MET A 89 1.35 -2.97 -3.33
CA MET A 89 0.15 -3.27 -2.55
C MET A 89 0.01 -2.25 -1.42
N GLN A 90 -1.17 -1.66 -1.29
CA GLN A 90 -1.56 -0.88 -0.12
C GLN A 90 -2.77 -1.54 0.53
N THR A 91 -2.65 -1.84 1.83
CA THR A 91 -3.79 -2.25 2.66
C THR A 91 -4.00 -1.21 3.76
N SER A 92 -5.27 -0.98 4.09
CA SER A 92 -5.67 -0.11 5.19
C SER A 92 -6.57 -0.91 6.12
N GLY A 93 -6.27 -0.89 7.42
CA GLY A 93 -7.05 -1.59 8.43
C GLY A 93 -7.03 -0.84 9.75
N PRO A 94 -8.09 -0.94 10.55
CA PRO A 94 -8.07 -0.42 11.92
C PRO A 94 -6.98 -1.15 12.71
N TYR A 95 -6.12 -0.37 13.38
CA TYR A 95 -5.18 -0.88 14.37
C TYR A 95 -5.66 -0.43 15.75
N TRP A 96 -5.76 -1.37 16.68
CA TRP A 96 -6.17 -1.09 18.06
C TRP A 96 -4.96 -1.14 18.96
N VAL A 97 -4.66 -0.05 19.66
CA VAL A 97 -3.60 0.03 20.67
C VAL A 97 -4.25 0.03 22.04
N GLY A 98 -3.90 -0.95 22.87
CA GLY A 98 -4.28 -1.01 24.27
C GLY A 98 -3.06 -0.74 25.15
N ALA A 99 -3.22 0.08 26.18
CA ALA A 99 -2.23 0.27 27.23
C ALA A 99 -2.86 -0.11 28.57
N ALA A 100 -2.14 -0.91 29.36
CA ALA A 100 -2.51 -1.23 30.73
C ALA A 100 -1.36 -0.83 31.65
N SER A 101 -1.63 0.02 32.64
CA SER A 101 -0.70 0.34 33.71
C SER A 101 -1.12 -0.39 34.98
N TYR A 102 -0.15 -0.99 35.66
CA TYR A 102 -0.35 -1.60 36.96
C TYR A 102 0.52 -0.85 37.97
N LEU A 103 -0.10 -0.28 39.00
CA LEU A 103 0.56 0.46 40.06
C LEU A 103 0.47 -0.36 41.34
N GLY A 104 1.63 -0.75 41.89
CA GLY A 104 1.73 -1.31 43.24
C GLY A 104 2.27 -0.24 44.19
N GLU A 105 1.50 0.11 45.22
CA GLU A 105 1.97 0.96 46.31
C GLU A 105 2.22 0.12 47.56
N GLU A 106 3.37 0.31 48.19
CA GLU A 106 3.68 -0.21 49.52
C GLU A 106 3.67 0.95 50.51
N ILE A 107 2.68 0.99 51.41
CA ILE A 107 2.53 2.05 52.41
C ILE A 107 2.87 1.50 53.79
N THR A 108 3.89 2.05 54.43
CA THR A 108 4.23 1.77 55.82
C THR A 108 3.69 2.90 56.71
N VAL A 109 2.77 2.58 57.63
CA VAL A 109 2.16 3.55 58.56
C VAL A 109 2.89 3.49 59.90
N TYR A 110 3.45 4.62 60.34
CA TYR A 110 4.07 4.76 61.66
C TYR A 110 3.13 5.47 62.65
N PRO A 111 3.29 5.25 63.97
CA PRO A 111 2.59 6.01 65.00
C PRO A 111 2.83 7.52 64.88
N TYR A 112 1.80 8.33 65.16
CA TYR A 112 1.79 9.78 64.91
C TYR A 112 2.84 10.54 65.73
N ILE A 113 3.86 11.04 65.05
CA ILE A 113 4.76 12.11 65.53
C ILE A 113 4.60 13.30 64.59
N ASN A 114 4.25 14.46 65.15
CA ASN A 114 3.78 15.61 64.39
C ASN A 114 4.94 16.39 63.75
N GLU A 115 5.31 16.01 62.53
CA GLU A 115 6.06 16.84 61.59
C GLU A 115 5.44 16.68 60.20
N THR A 116 5.36 17.76 59.42
CA THR A 116 4.76 17.75 58.08
C THR A 116 5.62 16.91 57.13
N ILE A 117 5.23 15.66 56.88
CA ILE A 117 5.94 14.79 55.94
C ILE A 117 5.49 15.13 54.52
N ILE A 118 6.41 15.68 53.72
CA ILE A 118 6.23 15.87 52.27
C ILE A 118 6.86 14.64 51.60
N SER A 119 6.02 13.74 51.06
CA SER A 119 6.49 12.63 50.25
C SER A 119 6.46 13.03 48.77
N GLY A 120 7.63 13.07 48.14
CA GLY A 120 7.78 13.30 46.70
C GLY A 120 8.62 12.17 46.10
N GLY A 121 8.07 11.48 45.11
CA GLY A 121 8.76 10.47 44.33
C GLY A 121 8.74 10.85 42.85
N THR A 122 9.87 10.71 42.16
CA THR A 122 9.95 10.89 40.71
C THR A 122 9.41 9.63 40.02
N ALA A 123 8.36 9.78 39.21
CA ALA A 123 7.87 8.71 38.34
C ALA A 123 8.80 8.58 37.12
N TYR A 124 9.36 7.39 36.91
CA TYR A 124 10.05 7.05 35.67
C TYR A 124 9.07 6.30 34.77
N GLU A 125 8.51 7.01 33.79
CA GLU A 125 7.64 6.40 32.79
C GLU A 125 8.48 5.84 31.63
N GLY A 126 8.46 4.52 31.48
CA GLY A 126 9.09 3.83 30.36
C GLY A 126 8.03 3.27 29.42
N GLY A 127 7.92 3.83 28.22
CA GLY A 127 7.09 3.26 27.14
C GLY A 127 7.91 2.29 26.30
N ALA A 128 7.47 1.04 26.18
CA ALA A 128 8.00 0.08 25.22
C ALA A 128 6.94 -0.20 24.15
N VAL A 129 7.23 0.16 22.91
CA VAL A 129 6.39 -0.18 21.76
C VAL A 129 6.85 -1.51 21.21
N HIS A 130 5.98 -2.52 21.28
CA HIS A 130 6.22 -3.82 20.67
C HIS A 130 5.25 -3.99 19.49
N VAL A 131 5.80 -4.03 18.28
CA VAL A 131 5.05 -4.24 17.04
C VAL A 131 5.23 -5.69 16.62
N ILE A 132 4.13 -6.44 16.56
CA ILE A 132 4.09 -7.80 16.01
C ILE A 132 3.30 -7.73 14.71
N ASP A 133 3.95 -8.05 13.60
CA ASP A 133 3.30 -8.22 12.31
C ASP A 133 3.09 -9.72 12.02
N THR A 134 1.97 -10.08 11.40
CA THR A 134 1.68 -11.46 11.00
C THR A 134 1.23 -11.47 9.55
N MET A 135 2.16 -11.77 8.66
CA MET A 135 1.87 -12.01 7.24
C MET A 135 1.58 -13.50 7.01
N ARG A 136 0.38 -13.80 6.50
CA ARG A 136 0.00 -15.16 6.08
C ARG A 136 -0.01 -15.25 4.55
N VAL A 137 0.91 -16.03 4.00
CA VAL A 137 0.88 -16.42 2.58
C VAL A 137 0.12 -17.73 2.47
N SER A 138 -0.97 -17.75 1.70
CA SER A 138 -1.70 -18.98 1.37
C SER A 138 -1.41 -19.36 -0.08
N PRO A 139 -1.28 -20.65 -0.41
CA PRO A 139 -1.07 -21.13 -1.78
C PRO A 139 -2.26 -20.86 -2.70
#